data_AF-A0A0V8SM60-F1
#
_entry.id   AF-A0A0V8SM60-F1
#
_cell.length_a   1.000
_cell.length_b   1.000
_cell.length_c   1.000
_cell.angle_alpha   90.00
_cell.angle_beta   90.00
_cell.angle_gamma   90.00
#
_symmetry.space_group_name_H-M   'P 1'
#
loop_
_entity.id
_entity.type
_entity.pdbx_description
1 polymer ?
#
loop_
_entity_poly.entity_id
_entity_poly.type
_entity_poly.pdbx_seq_one_letter_code
_entity_poly.pdbx_strand_id
1 'polypeptide(L)'
;MDVVYGALVVLHLLGWAMVFGGVLAGMKGATLNPGAFHGVLTALVTGIVLVGLASSGVAGHEPNNVKIAVKLVVALGVTALVVVGRRRPEVVTRGYLGGIAGLTALNVAIAVLWR
;
A
#
# COMPACT_ATOMS: atom_id res chain seq x y z
N MET A 1 -23.93 4.83 5.03
CA MET A 1 -22.61 5.24 4.48
C MET A 1 -21.62 4.08 4.48
N ASP A 2 -22.00 2.91 5.00
CA ASP A 2 -21.11 1.76 5.20
C ASP A 2 -20.69 1.06 3.91
N VAL A 3 -21.56 1.05 2.90
CA VAL A 3 -21.24 0.40 1.62
C VAL A 3 -20.11 1.12 0.88
N VAL A 4 -20.11 2.46 0.85
CA VAL A 4 -19.04 3.24 0.20
C VAL A 4 -17.74 3.13 0.98
N TYR A 5 -17.78 3.27 2.30
CA TYR A 5 -16.61 3.11 3.15
C TYR A 5 -16.03 1.69 3.03
N GLY A 6 -16.88 0.66 3.10
CA GLY A 6 -16.49 -0.74 2.92
C GLY A 6 -15.91 -1.01 1.53
N ALA A 7 -16.49 -0.45 0.47
CA ALA A 7 -15.94 -0.55 -0.88
C ALA A 7 -14.55 0.09 -1.00
N LEU A 8 -14.34 1.25 -0.36
CA LEU A 8 -13.03 1.90 -0.31
C LEU A 8 -12.00 1.06 0.46
N VAL A 9 -12.40 0.43 1.58
CA VAL A 9 -11.54 -0.51 2.32
C VAL A 9 -11.17 -1.70 1.45
N VAL A 10 -12.13 -2.31 0.74
CA VAL A 10 -11.85 -3.41 -0.19
C VAL A 10 -10.88 -2.98 -1.28
N LEU A 11 -11.12 -1.82 -1.91
CA LEU A 11 -10.25 -1.29 -2.96
C LEU A 11 -8.83 -0.99 -2.44
N HIS A 12 -8.72 -0.49 -1.20
CA HIS A 12 -7.44 -0.27 -0.54
C HIS A 12 -6.65 -1.57 -0.34
N LEU A 13 -7.32 -2.63 0.14
CA LEU A 13 -6.71 -3.95 0.33
C LEU A 13 -6.32 -4.59 -1.00
N LEU A 14 -7.16 -4.48 -2.02
CA LEU A 14 -6.83 -4.95 -3.38
C LEU A 14 -5.62 -4.21 -3.96
N GLY A 15 -5.48 -2.91 -3.68
CA GLY A 15 -4.29 -2.13 -4.03
C GLY A 15 -3.02 -2.75 -3.45
N TRP A 16 -3.00 -3.03 -2.15
CA TRP A 16 -1.86 -3.70 -1.50
C TRP A 16 -1.63 -5.13 -2.01
N ALA A 17 -2.69 -5.89 -2.29
CA ALA A 17 -2.58 -7.23 -2.87
C ALA A 17 -1.95 -7.20 -4.26
N MET A 18 -2.29 -6.21 -5.09
CA MET A 18 -1.66 -6.01 -6.41
C MET A 18 -0.17 -5.66 -6.30
N VAL A 19 0.22 -4.84 -5.32
CA VAL A 19 1.65 -4.56 -5.06
C VAL A 19 2.37 -5.83 -4.65
N PHE A 20 1.86 -6.52 -3.62
CA PHE A 20 2.50 -7.70 -3.06
C PHE A 20 2.58 -8.83 -4.09
N GLY A 21 1.47 -9.18 -4.71
CA GLY A 21 1.40 -10.23 -5.74
C GLY A 21 2.20 -9.88 -6.99
N GLY A 22 2.16 -8.62 -7.45
CA GLY A 22 2.92 -8.17 -8.62
C GLY A 22 4.43 -8.26 -8.41
N VAL A 23 4.91 -7.95 -7.21
CA VAL A 23 6.33 -8.06 -6.85
C VAL A 23 6.76 -9.53 -6.72
N LEU A 24 5.95 -10.37 -6.09
CA LEU A 24 6.24 -11.81 -5.99
C LEU A 24 6.28 -12.49 -7.35
N ALA A 25 5.35 -12.16 -8.25
CA ALA A 25 5.33 -12.67 -9.62
C ALA A 25 6.60 -12.29 -10.41
N GLY A 26 7.17 -11.11 -10.12
CA GLY A 26 8.39 -10.61 -10.73
C GLY A 26 9.69 -11.17 -10.16
N MET A 27 9.63 -11.91 -9.05
CA MET A 27 10.82 -12.23 -8.24
C MET A 27 11.81 -13.17 -8.95
N LYS A 28 11.31 -14.11 -9.76
CA LYS A 28 12.17 -15.03 -10.53
C LYS A 28 13.01 -14.27 -11.57
N GLY A 29 12.38 -13.34 -12.28
CA GLY A 29 12.97 -12.54 -13.35
C GLY A 29 13.62 -11.23 -12.91
N ALA A 30 13.55 -10.87 -11.61
CA ALA A 30 13.95 -9.56 -11.10
C ALA A 30 13.30 -8.40 -11.88
N THR A 31 12.02 -8.55 -12.23
CA THR A 31 11.25 -7.55 -12.97
C THR A 31 10.13 -7.01 -12.10
N LEU A 32 9.85 -5.70 -12.19
CA LEU A 32 8.72 -5.11 -11.48
C LEU A 32 7.46 -5.18 -12.37
N ASN A 33 6.43 -5.88 -11.92
CA ASN A 33 5.18 -5.99 -12.67
C ASN A 33 4.46 -4.62 -12.74
N PRO A 34 3.98 -4.18 -13.92
CA PRO A 34 3.21 -2.94 -14.07
C PRO A 34 1.98 -2.84 -13.15
N GLY A 35 1.41 -3.97 -12.75
CA GLY A 35 0.30 -4.05 -11.80
C GLY A 35 0.67 -3.50 -10.42
N ALA A 36 1.94 -3.63 -9.98
CA ALA A 36 2.38 -3.09 -8.69
C ALA A 36 2.30 -1.56 -8.65
N PHE A 37 2.53 -0.88 -9.78
CA PHE A 37 2.38 0.58 -9.86
C PHE A 37 0.92 1.02 -9.70
N HIS A 38 -0.01 0.36 -10.39
CA HIS A 38 -1.43 0.66 -10.24
C HIS A 38 -1.92 0.30 -8.83
N GLY A 39 -1.44 -0.82 -8.28
CA GLY A 39 -1.70 -1.23 -6.90
C GLY A 39 -1.32 -0.15 -5.90
N VAL A 40 -0.10 0.39 -5.99
CA VAL A 40 0.39 1.35 -5.00
C VAL A 40 -0.35 2.70 -5.10
N LEU A 41 -0.69 3.15 -6.30
CA LEU A 41 -1.50 4.36 -6.49
C LEU A 41 -2.92 4.18 -5.94
N THR A 42 -3.57 3.06 -6.27
CA THR A 42 -4.90 2.74 -5.76
C THR A 42 -4.89 2.69 -4.23
N ALA A 43 -3.91 2.01 -3.63
CA ALA A 43 -3.76 1.93 -2.18
C ALA A 43 -3.52 3.30 -1.54
N LEU A 44 -2.66 4.15 -2.10
CA LEU A 44 -2.43 5.50 -1.57
C LEU A 44 -3.67 6.37 -1.63
N VAL A 45 -4.32 6.47 -2.79
CA VAL A 45 -5.50 7.33 -2.98
C VAL A 45 -6.63 6.89 -2.05
N THR A 46 -6.96 5.59 -2.04
CA THR A 46 -7.98 5.06 -1.14
C THR A 46 -7.62 5.24 0.33
N GLY A 47 -6.35 5.09 0.70
CA GLY A 47 -5.87 5.30 2.06
C GLY A 47 -6.08 6.74 2.54
N ILE A 48 -5.75 7.72 1.71
CA ILE A 48 -5.98 9.15 2.00
C ILE A 48 -7.46 9.43 2.18
N VAL A 49 -8.31 8.92 1.28
CA VAL A 49 -9.77 9.09 1.37
C VAL A 49 -10.31 8.46 2.66
N LEU A 50 -9.88 7.24 3.01
CA LEU A 50 -10.31 6.55 4.23
C LEU A 50 -9.93 7.32 5.50
N VAL A 51 -8.73 7.90 5.54
CA VAL A 51 -8.29 8.76 6.67
C VAL A 51 -9.13 10.03 6.74
N GLY A 52 -9.42 10.67 5.59
CA GLY A 52 -10.28 11.86 5.53
C GLY A 52 -11.70 11.58 6.03
N LEU A 53 -12.29 10.46 5.62
CA LEU A 53 -13.62 10.02 6.08
C LEU A 53 -13.63 9.63 7.56
N ALA A 54 -12.54 9.05 8.07
CA ALA A 54 -12.42 8.75 9.50
C ALA A 54 -12.31 10.04 10.33
N SER A 55 -11.52 11.01 9.84
CA SER A 55 -11.28 12.28 10.54
C SER A 55 -12.48 13.23 10.48
N SER A 56 -13.37 13.09 9.50
CA SER A 56 -14.60 13.89 9.40
C SER A 56 -15.73 13.42 10.32
N GLY A 57 -15.51 12.38 11.13
CA GLY A 57 -16.52 11.80 12.01
C GLY A 57 -17.51 10.87 11.31
N VAL A 58 -17.42 10.72 9.98
CA VAL A 58 -18.31 9.86 9.18
C VAL A 58 -18.10 8.37 9.49
N ALA A 59 -16.88 7.97 9.87
CA ALA A 59 -16.58 6.58 10.24
C ALA A 59 -17.01 6.19 11.66
N GLY A 60 -17.53 7.12 12.47
CA GLY A 60 -18.08 6.83 13.80
C GLY A 60 -17.05 6.50 14.90
N HIS A 61 -15.74 6.63 14.62
CA HIS A 61 -14.67 6.40 15.58
C HIS A 61 -13.48 7.32 15.34
N GLU A 62 -12.83 7.80 16.41
CA GLU A 62 -11.63 8.64 16.28
C GLU A 62 -10.44 7.82 15.74
N PRO A 63 -9.79 8.29 14.66
CA PRO A 63 -8.64 7.61 14.11
C PRO A 63 -7.42 7.73 15.04
N ASN A 64 -6.69 6.63 15.22
CA ASN A 64 -5.36 6.67 15.82
C ASN A 64 -4.37 7.33 14.83
N ASN A 65 -4.15 8.63 15.01
CA ASN A 65 -3.31 9.44 14.13
C ASN A 65 -1.84 8.98 14.11
N VAL A 66 -1.32 8.41 15.20
CA VAL A 66 0.03 7.85 15.24
C VAL A 66 0.13 6.63 14.32
N LYS A 67 -0.81 5.69 14.45
CA LYS A 67 -0.90 4.51 13.57
C LYS A 67 -1.02 4.93 12.10
N ILE A 68 -1.83 5.94 11.80
CA ILE A 68 -1.98 6.46 10.44
C ILE A 68 -0.69 7.08 9.92
N ALA A 69 0.00 7.90 10.72
CA ALA A 69 1.26 8.52 10.32
C ALA A 69 2.32 7.45 9.99
N VAL A 70 2.47 6.43 10.84
CA VAL A 70 3.41 5.33 10.59
C VAL A 70 3.06 4.59 9.30
N LYS A 71 1.79 4.20 9.10
CA LYS A 71 1.35 3.54 7.87
C LYS A 71 1.60 4.39 6.64
N LEU A 72 1.37 5.69 6.72
CA LEU A 72 1.61 6.61 5.62
C LEU A 72 3.09 6.66 5.25
N VAL A 73 4.00 6.72 6.24
CA VAL A 73 5.45 6.70 5.99
C VAL A 73 5.87 5.42 5.29
N VAL A 74 5.42 4.25 5.78
CA VAL A 74 5.73 2.97 5.13
C VAL A 74 5.15 2.91 3.71
N ALA A 75 3.90 3.35 3.54
CA ALA A 75 3.24 3.37 2.24
C ALA A 75 3.97 4.27 1.24
N LEU A 76 4.43 5.45 1.65
CA LEU A 76 5.21 6.35 0.80
C LEU A 76 6.56 5.75 0.44
N GLY A 77 7.22 5.03 1.36
CA GLY A 77 8.44 4.27 1.06
C GLY A 77 8.22 3.21 -0.01
N VAL A 78 7.14 2.43 0.11
CA VAL A 78 6.76 1.43 -0.91
C VAL A 78 6.47 2.12 -2.26
N THR A 79 5.70 3.21 -2.27
CA THR A 79 5.41 3.98 -3.48
C THR A 79 6.68 4.49 -4.14
N ALA A 80 7.60 5.07 -3.36
CA ALA A 80 8.87 5.56 -3.88
C ALA A 80 9.65 4.43 -4.56
N LEU A 81 9.76 3.26 -3.91
CA LEU A 81 10.43 2.10 -4.51
C LEU A 81 9.72 1.61 -5.77
N VAL A 82 8.40 1.53 -5.80
CA VAL A 82 7.65 1.10 -6.99
C VAL A 82 7.82 2.11 -8.13
N VAL A 83 7.77 3.41 -7.84
CA VAL A 83 7.96 4.49 -8.83
C VAL A 83 9.38 4.49 -9.39
N VAL A 84 10.38 4.39 -8.51
CA VAL A 84 11.80 4.33 -8.92
C VAL A 84 12.07 3.09 -9.74
N GLY A 85 11.63 1.91 -9.29
CA GLY A 85 11.83 0.65 -10.02
C GLY A 85 11.12 0.63 -11.38
N ARG A 86 10.00 1.35 -11.51
CA ARG A 86 9.33 1.54 -12.81
C ARG A 86 10.12 2.48 -13.73
N ARG A 87 10.64 3.59 -13.20
CA ARG A 87 11.38 4.60 -13.99
C ARG A 87 12.80 4.17 -14.32
N ARG A 88 13.39 3.32 -13.48
CA ARG A 88 14.77 2.82 -13.56
C ARG A 88 14.77 1.29 -13.40
N PRO A 89 14.34 0.53 -14.40
CA PRO A 89 14.27 -0.94 -14.32
C PRO A 89 15.62 -1.59 -13.98
N GLU A 90 16.74 -0.94 -14.32
CA GLU A 90 18.10 -1.40 -14.05
C GLU A 90 18.45 -1.54 -12.56
N VAL A 91 17.73 -0.84 -11.67
CA VAL A 91 17.93 -0.95 -10.21
C VAL A 91 17.13 -2.10 -9.59
N VAL A 92 16.23 -2.72 -10.35
CA VAL A 92 15.34 -3.76 -9.85
C VAL A 92 16.11 -5.07 -9.73
N THR A 93 16.41 -5.44 -8.50
CA THR A 93 17.02 -6.72 -8.13
C THR A 93 16.04 -7.57 -7.32
N ARG A 94 16.36 -8.84 -7.07
CA ARG A 94 15.56 -9.67 -6.15
C ARG A 94 15.48 -9.07 -4.76
N GLY A 95 16.57 -8.47 -4.26
CA GLY A 95 16.58 -7.78 -2.97
C GLY A 95 15.68 -6.55 -2.97
N TYR A 96 15.65 -5.80 -4.09
CA TYR A 96 14.75 -4.67 -4.28
C TYR A 96 13.28 -5.09 -4.19
N LEU A 97 12.90 -6.15 -4.93
CA LEU A 97 11.56 -6.72 -4.89
C LEU A 97 11.23 -7.27 -3.50
N GLY A 98 12.16 -7.97 -2.85
CA GLY A 98 12.01 -8.44 -1.47
C GLY A 98 11.75 -7.30 -0.48
N GLY A 99 12.44 -6.16 -0.65
CA GLY A 99 12.21 -4.95 0.14
C GLY A 99 10.81 -4.38 -0.03
N ILE A 100 10.31 -4.30 -1.27
CA ILE A 100 8.94 -3.85 -1.56
C ILE A 100 7.92 -4.81 -0.92
N ALA A 101 8.10 -6.12 -1.10
CA ALA A 101 7.21 -7.13 -0.53
C ALA A 101 7.21 -7.07 1.01
N GLY A 102 8.38 -6.97 1.62
CA GLY A 102 8.55 -6.87 3.07
C GLY A 102 7.90 -5.62 3.65
N LEU A 103 8.14 -4.44 3.06
CA LEU A 103 7.51 -3.19 3.49
C LEU A 103 5.99 -3.21 3.29
N THR A 104 5.50 -3.82 2.20
CA THR A 104 4.06 -4.01 1.97
C THR A 104 3.45 -4.89 3.05
N ALA A 105 4.07 -6.03 3.37
CA ALA A 105 3.63 -6.93 4.42
C ALA A 105 3.66 -6.25 5.80
N LEU A 106 4.71 -5.47 6.09
CA LEU A 106 4.81 -4.66 7.30
C LEU A 106 3.66 -3.66 7.42
N ASN A 107 3.33 -2.95 6.33
CA ASN A 107 2.24 -1.99 6.34
C ASN A 107 0.87 -2.65 6.61
N VAL A 108 0.65 -3.84 6.05
CA VAL A 108 -0.55 -4.65 6.33
C VAL A 108 -0.54 -5.16 7.78
N ALA A 109 0.59 -5.64 8.27
CA ALA A 109 0.74 -6.09 9.66
C ALA A 109 0.45 -4.95 10.65
N ILE A 110 0.96 -3.75 10.42
CA ILE A 110 0.64 -2.56 11.21
C ILE A 110 -0.87 -2.28 11.18
N ALA A 111 -1.52 -2.44 10.02
CA ALA A 111 -2.96 -2.23 9.90
C ALA A 111 -3.76 -3.17 10.82
N VAL A 112 -3.38 -4.45 10.88
CA VAL A 112 -4.15 -5.51 11.54
C VAL A 112 -3.74 -5.74 13.00
N LEU A 113 -2.43 -5.68 13.30
CA LEU A 113 -1.88 -6.09 14.59
C LEU A 113 -1.74 -4.93 15.59
N TRP A 114 -1.56 -3.69 15.13
CA TRP A 114 -1.47 -2.52 16.00
C TRP A 114 -2.87 -2.12 16.49
N ARG A 115 -3.09 -2.11 17.81
CA ARG A 115 -4.31 -1.61 18.46
C ARG A 115 -4.06 -0.25 19.09
#